data_AF-A0A939U9W2-F1
#
_entry.id   AF-A0A939U9W2-F1
#
_cell.length_a   1.000
_cell.length_b   1.000
_cell.length_c   1.000
_cell.angle_alpha   90.00
_cell.angle_beta   90.00
_cell.angle_gamma   90.00
#
_symmetry.space_group_name_H-M   'P 1'
#
loop_
_entity.id
_entity.type
_entity.pdbx_description
1 polymer ?
#
loop_
_entity_poly.entity_id
_entity_poly.type
_entity_poly.pdbx_seq_one_letter_code
_entity_poly.pdbx_strand_id
1 'polypeptide(L)' 'PDGPDAARQGIEAMRAFYRRIGMPTSIPELIGRKATEEEISILADRCSRGGTFTVGYFKVLHRGEMLDIYHKANE' A
#
# COMPACT_ATOMS: atom_id res chain seq x y z
N PRO A 1 -10.75 -22.16 -11.06
CA PRO A 1 -10.68 -20.70 -10.83
C PRO A 1 -9.59 -20.09 -11.69
N ASP A 2 -9.96 -19.24 -12.64
CA ASP A 2 -9.01 -18.55 -13.51
C ASP A 2 -8.26 -17.45 -12.73
N GLY A 3 -7.03 -17.14 -13.17
CA GLY A 3 -6.02 -16.38 -12.42
C GLY A 3 -6.46 -15.09 -11.70
N PRO A 4 -7.23 -14.17 -12.32
CA PRO A 4 -7.58 -12.88 -11.72
C PRO A 4 -8.46 -13.00 -10.47
N ASP A 5 -9.45 -13.90 -10.50
CA ASP A 5 -10.36 -14.10 -9.38
C ASP A 5 -9.65 -14.79 -8.20
N ALA A 6 -8.75 -15.72 -8.50
CA ALA A 6 -7.90 -16.36 -7.49
C ALA A 6 -6.95 -15.35 -6.82
N ALA A 7 -6.35 -14.45 -7.61
CA ALA A 7 -5.48 -13.40 -7.08
C ALA A 7 -6.24 -12.45 -6.13
N ARG A 8 -7.45 -12.03 -6.51
CA ARG A 8 -8.30 -11.17 -5.67
C ARG A 8 -8.71 -11.87 -4.37
N GLN A 9 -9.11 -13.14 -4.44
CA GLN A 9 -9.44 -13.93 -3.25
C GLN A 9 -8.24 -14.07 -2.31
N GLY A 10 -7.03 -14.25 -2.86
CA GLY A 10 -5.79 -14.28 -2.08
C GLY A 10 -5.54 -12.98 -1.32
N ILE A 11 -5.72 -11.82 -1.97
CA ILE A 11 -5.58 -10.51 -1.34
C ILE A 11 -6.58 -10.34 -0.19
N GLU A 12 -7.85 -10.70 -0.41
CA GLU A 12 -8.88 -10.59 0.63
C GLU A 12 -8.64 -11.54 1.81
N ALA A 13 -8.18 -12.77 1.55
CA ALA A 13 -7.80 -13.70 2.61
C ALA A 13 -6.64 -13.17 3.46
N MET A 14 -5.65 -12.53 2.85
CA MET A 14 -4.55 -11.88 3.57
C MET A 14 -5.04 -10.70 4.42
N ARG A 15 -5.92 -9.85 3.88
CA ARG A 15 -6.53 -8.75 4.65
C ARG A 15 -7.31 -9.26 5.85
N ALA A 16 -8.11 -10.32 5.67
CA ALA A 16 -8.86 -10.94 6.75
C ALA A 16 -7.94 -11.53 7.83
N PHE A 17 -6.84 -12.17 7.43
CA PHE A 17 -5.84 -12.69 8.37
C PHE A 17 -5.22 -11.58 9.22
N TYR A 18 -4.74 -10.49 8.61
CA TYR A 18 -4.14 -9.38 9.34
C TYR A 18 -5.12 -8.75 10.33
N ARG A 19 -6.35 -8.49 9.91
CA ARG A 19 -7.40 -7.98 10.81
C ARG A 19 -7.68 -8.94 11.97
N ARG A 20 -7.72 -10.25 11.71
CA ARG A 20 -7.95 -11.27 12.74
C ARG A 20 -6.89 -11.26 13.83
N ILE A 21 -5.63 -10.97 13.48
CA ILE A 21 -4.52 -10.88 14.46
C ILE A 21 -4.33 -9.46 15.02
N GLY A 22 -5.26 -8.53 14.76
CA GLY A 22 -5.22 -7.17 15.26
C GLY A 22 -4.24 -6.24 14.52
N MET A 23 -3.78 -6.62 13.32
CA MET A 23 -2.96 -5.75 12.47
C MET A 23 -3.83 -4.87 11.56
N PRO A 24 -3.55 -3.56 11.47
CA PRO A 24 -4.23 -2.68 10.53
C PRO A 24 -3.84 -3.00 9.09
N THR A 25 -4.78 -2.80 8.18
CA THR A 25 -4.65 -3.08 6.74
C THR A 25 -4.77 -1.83 5.86
N SER A 26 -4.92 -0.67 6.48
CA SER A 26 -4.96 0.65 5.86
C SER A 26 -4.29 1.69 6.78
N ILE A 27 -3.92 2.83 6.22
CA ILE A 27 -3.34 3.95 6.97
C ILE A 27 -4.34 4.50 7.99
N PRO A 28 -5.64 4.69 7.68
CA PRO A 28 -6.60 5.16 8.67
C PRO A 28 -6.81 4.18 9.84
N GLU A 29 -6.79 2.87 9.58
CA GLU A 29 -6.81 1.86 10.65
C GLU A 29 -5.56 1.97 11.55
N LEU A 30 -4.40 2.36 10.99
CA LEU A 30 -3.14 2.50 11.73
C LEU A 30 -3.05 3.81 12.55
N ILE A 31 -3.37 4.96 11.95
CA ILE A 31 -3.16 6.29 12.57
C ILE A 31 -4.44 6.89 13.16
N GLY A 32 -5.60 6.26 12.95
CA GLY A 32 -6.90 6.72 13.45
C GLY A 32 -7.55 7.86 12.63
N ARG A 33 -6.94 8.26 11.50
CA ARG A 33 -7.47 9.27 10.57
C ARG A 33 -6.91 9.06 9.17
N LYS A 34 -7.48 9.72 8.16
CA LYS A 34 -6.84 9.80 6.85
C LYS A 34 -5.53 10.60 6.94
N ALA A 35 -4.50 10.10 6.29
CA ALA A 35 -3.29 10.88 6.02
C ALA A 35 -3.62 12.02 5.06
N THR A 36 -2.95 13.16 5.23
CA THR A 36 -3.07 14.28 4.29
C THR A 36 -2.27 14.01 3.01
N GLU A 37 -2.54 14.80 1.98
CA GLU A 37 -1.82 14.70 0.71
C GLU A 37 -0.31 14.93 0.88
N GLU A 38 0.05 15.88 1.72
CA GLU A 38 1.44 16.21 2.05
C GLU A 38 2.12 15.04 2.76
N GLU A 39 1.42 14.38 3.69
CA GLU A 39 1.94 13.20 4.39
C GLU A 39 2.17 12.04 3.42
N ILE A 40 1.23 11.79 2.50
CA ILE A 40 1.36 10.77 1.45
C ILE A 40 2.55 11.07 0.53
N SER A 41 2.69 12.31 0.10
CA SER A 41 3.82 12.74 -0.73
C SER A 41 5.16 12.53 -0.02
N ILE A 42 5.25 12.87 1.27
CA ILE A 42 6.43 12.63 2.11
C ILE A 42 6.73 11.13 2.22
N LEU A 43 5.71 10.28 2.40
CA LEU A 43 5.89 8.83 2.47
C LEU A 43 6.46 8.26 1.16
N ALA A 44 5.88 8.65 0.02
CA ALA A 44 6.37 8.24 -1.30
C ALA A 44 7.80 8.74 -1.57
N ASP A 45 8.10 9.97 -1.15
CA ASP A 45 9.43 10.56 -1.31
C ASP A 45 10.49 9.85 -0.47
N ARG A 46 10.19 9.56 0.80
CA ARG A 46 11.08 8.80 1.68
C ARG A 46 11.27 7.37 1.18
N CYS A 47 10.22 6.71 0.69
CA CYS A 47 10.28 5.36 0.13
C CYS A 47 11.20 5.30 -1.10
N SER A 48 11.11 6.29 -1.98
CA SER A 48 11.90 6.39 -3.21
C SER A 48 13.24 7.12 -3.06
N ARG A 49 13.61 7.58 -1.85
CA ARG A 49 14.78 8.45 -1.61
C ARG A 49 14.81 9.66 -2.54
N GLY A 50 13.72 10.42 -2.59
CA GLY A 50 13.60 11.58 -3.49
C GLY A 50 13.48 11.20 -4.96
N GLY A 51 12.96 10.01 -5.27
CA GLY A 51 12.86 9.49 -6.65
C GLY A 51 14.15 8.89 -7.23
N THR A 52 15.23 8.81 -6.45
CA THR A 52 16.52 8.24 -6.91
C THR A 52 16.61 6.72 -6.76
N PHE A 53 15.65 6.12 -6.05
CA PHE A 53 15.61 4.70 -5.73
C PHE A 53 14.27 4.08 -6.14
N THR A 54 14.32 2.88 -6.70
CA THR A 54 13.15 2.08 -7.04
C THR A 54 13.03 0.88 -6.11
N VAL A 55 11.80 0.46 -5.83
CA VAL A 55 11.51 -0.69 -4.94
C VAL A 55 10.79 -1.77 -5.73
N GLY A 56 11.08 -3.04 -5.41
CA GLY A 56 10.35 -4.19 -5.96
C GLY A 56 11.15 -4.97 -7.00
N TYR A 57 11.00 -6.30 -6.97
CA TYR A 57 11.69 -7.23 -7.86
C TYR A 57 10.79 -7.72 -9.00
N PHE A 58 9.59 -8.20 -8.66
CA PHE A 58 8.62 -8.68 -9.65
C PHE A 58 7.99 -7.54 -10.46
N LYS A 59 7.70 -6.43 -9.78
CA LYS A 59 7.34 -5.16 -10.39
C LYS A 59 8.21 -4.07 -9.79
N VAL A 60 9.01 -3.42 -10.61
CA VAL A 60 9.79 -2.24 -10.21
C VAL A 60 8.83 -1.07 -10.06
N LEU A 61 8.86 -0.42 -8.90
CA LEU A 61 8.00 0.72 -8.57
C LEU A 61 8.81 2.00 -8.57
N HIS A 62 8.30 2.99 -9.30
CA HIS A 62 8.78 4.36 -9.26
C HIS A 62 7.99 5.22 -8.27
N ARG A 63 8.50 6.41 -7.93
CA ARG A 63 7.87 7.33 -6.97
C ARG A 63 6.38 7.59 -7.25
N GLY A 64 5.99 7.74 -8.52
CA GLY A 64 4.59 7.93 -8.90
C GLY A 64 3.70 6.73 -8.53
N GLU A 65 4.15 5.52 -8.82
CA GLU A 65 3.40 4.30 -8.49
C GLU A 65 3.35 4.06 -6.97
N MET A 66 4.39 4.47 -6.24
CA MET A 66 4.37 4.45 -4.77
C MET A 66 3.30 5.39 -4.22
N LEU A 67 3.15 6.59 -4.81
CA LEU A 67 2.10 7.54 -4.44
C LEU A 67 0.71 6.91 -4.60
N ASP A 68 0.45 6.27 -5.73
CA ASP A 68 -0.82 5.57 -5.99
C ASP A 68 -1.10 4.46 -4.97
N ILE A 69 -0.06 3.72 -4.56
CA ILE A 69 -0.18 2.69 -3.51
C ILE A 69 -0.53 3.32 -2.17
N TYR A 70 0.12 4.44 -1.80
CA TYR A 70 -0.19 5.14 -0.55
C TYR A 70 -1.59 5.76 -0.57
N HIS A 71 -2.07 6.27 -1.70
CA HIS A 71 -3.47 6.69 -1.85
C HIS A 71 -4.44 5.54 -1.61
N LYS A 72 -4.21 4.38 -2.24
CA LYS A 72 -5.04 3.18 -2.04
C LYS A 72 -5.01 2.67 -0.62
N ALA A 73 -3.88 2.79 0.06
CA ALA A 73 -3.76 2.43 1.47
C ALA A 73 -4.44 3.46 2.40
N ASN A 74 -4.74 4.67 1.92
CA ASN A 74 -5.39 5.74 2.67
C ASN A 74 -6.92 5.82 2.44
N GLU A 75 -7.47 4.93 1.62
CA GLU A 75 -8.92 4.79 1.43
C GLU A 75 -9.60 4.31 2.73
#